data_AF-A0A3E1K8P1-F1
#
_entry.id   AF-A0A3E1K8P1-F1
#
_cell.length_a   1.000
_cell.length_b   1.000
_cell.length_c   1.000
_cell.angle_alpha   90.00
_cell.angle_beta   90.00
_cell.angle_gamma   90.00
#
_symmetry.space_group_name_H-M   'P 1'
#
loop_
_entity.id
_entity.type
_entity.pdbx_description
1 polymer ?
#
loop_
_entity_poly.entity_id
_entity_poly.type
_entity_poly.pdbx_seq_one_letter_code
_entity_poly.pdbx_strand_id
1 'polypeptide(L)'
;MTSGMRAGSGKVPVLWLEGFGAGFGDRVVLAEVDFELPARGLVALMGPTGVGKSTLLRAVCGLAQQNASFKTWGEMRYQGLMPGEAGWPRLVMQDARLLVSTVLENLAGGLPDRSRLTLPQQRQALTRALEEFDCSRFMDCLERPVVELSLADQRLIAILRHVLARPGLLCVDEPTVGLDEEGAGRVLTLLAACARQRPVLMATHHQAQAREHADVVALLVSGRIHECSTAREFFRGPRSREGRSFVELGTCPSPSPDIDPAVLDEDTPLPPPLPEQARQAMSAWAGPRGFVWLDPGRLAGTPRPGVVQDIEQDLDALVRVGVTRLLTLLEAPLDCEEALAERGLQAMHIPVDDMTAPTVTQAITLCRQIWRWLRQGEVVAVHCHAGHGRTGTALAAYRIWQGLSAVEAIDSLRAIERRWIQSREQIEFLERFEQFMQASGHRPTHGPELRDPVSS
;
A
#
# COMPACT_ATOMS: atom_id res chain seq x y z
N MET A 1 -22.15 -16.93 -19.62
CA MET A 1 -23.11 -17.58 -18.70
C MET A 1 -22.53 -17.49 -17.30
N THR A 2 -22.75 -16.36 -16.64
CA THR A 2 -22.19 -15.95 -15.36
C THR A 2 -23.24 -16.19 -14.28
N SER A 3 -23.18 -17.34 -13.63
CA SER A 3 -24.03 -17.63 -12.46
C SER A 3 -23.24 -17.29 -11.19
N GLY A 4 -23.19 -15.99 -10.86
CA GLY A 4 -22.69 -15.50 -9.58
C GLY A 4 -23.56 -16.04 -8.45
N MET A 5 -23.00 -16.92 -7.65
CA MET A 5 -23.71 -17.57 -6.54
C MET A 5 -23.80 -16.57 -5.37
N ARG A 6 -24.89 -15.79 -5.34
CA ARG A 6 -25.27 -14.94 -4.20
C ARG A 6 -25.50 -15.84 -2.98
N ALA A 7 -24.64 -15.73 -1.97
CA ALA A 7 -24.85 -16.40 -0.70
C ALA A 7 -26.02 -15.73 0.03
N GLY A 8 -27.14 -16.46 0.13
CA GLY A 8 -28.35 -16.01 0.79
C GLY A 8 -28.16 -15.79 2.29
N SER A 9 -28.38 -14.56 2.74
CA SER A 9 -29.20 -14.20 3.90
C SER A 9 -29.49 -12.71 3.78
N GLY A 10 -30.69 -12.24 4.11
CA GLY A 10 -31.14 -10.84 3.92
C GLY A 10 -30.43 -9.78 4.78
N LYS A 11 -29.11 -9.89 4.98
CA LYS A 11 -28.26 -8.93 5.66
C LYS A 11 -27.25 -8.35 4.67
N VAL A 12 -27.15 -7.03 4.64
CA VAL A 12 -26.20 -6.29 3.81
C VAL A 12 -24.77 -6.74 4.14
N PRO A 13 -23.93 -7.10 3.17
CA PRO A 13 -22.53 -7.46 3.41
C PRO A 13 -21.78 -6.30 4.05
N VAL A 14 -20.83 -6.59 4.95
CA VAL A 14 -20.04 -5.54 5.62
C VAL A 14 -19.00 -4.93 4.69
N LEU A 15 -18.49 -5.73 3.77
CA LEU A 15 -17.55 -5.32 2.72
C LEU A 15 -18.06 -5.93 1.42
N TRP A 16 -18.13 -5.10 0.40
CA TRP A 16 -18.54 -5.49 -0.94
C TRP A 16 -17.53 -4.94 -1.93
N LEU A 17 -16.99 -5.82 -2.78
CA LEU A 17 -16.04 -5.53 -3.83
C LEU A 17 -16.64 -6.03 -5.15
N GLU A 18 -16.69 -5.17 -6.15
CA GLU A 18 -17.13 -5.51 -7.51
C GLU A 18 -16.11 -4.98 -8.52
N GLY A 19 -15.56 -5.88 -9.33
CA GLY A 19 -14.49 -5.55 -10.26
C GLY A 19 -13.24 -4.95 -9.60
N PHE A 20 -13.09 -5.11 -8.28
CA PHE A 20 -12.10 -4.37 -7.51
C PHE A 20 -10.70 -4.85 -7.87
N GLY A 21 -9.79 -3.93 -8.18
CA GLY A 21 -8.40 -4.30 -8.40
C GLY A 21 -7.43 -3.31 -7.81
N ALA A 22 -6.17 -3.71 -7.80
CA ALA A 22 -5.09 -2.96 -7.19
C ALA A 22 -3.75 -3.26 -7.85
N GLY A 23 -2.91 -2.23 -7.95
CA GLY A 23 -1.61 -2.33 -8.59
C GLY A 23 -0.59 -1.34 -8.01
N PHE A 24 0.66 -1.50 -8.42
CA PHE A 24 1.76 -0.59 -8.09
C PHE A 24 2.47 -0.19 -9.38
N GLY A 25 2.42 1.09 -9.77
CA GLY A 25 3.04 1.54 -11.01
C GLY A 25 2.45 0.80 -12.21
N ASP A 26 3.30 0.17 -13.02
CA ASP A 26 2.92 -0.66 -14.18
C ASP A 26 2.63 -2.12 -13.83
N ARG A 27 2.60 -2.49 -12.54
CA ARG A 27 2.30 -3.85 -12.07
C ARG A 27 0.86 -4.01 -11.59
N VAL A 28 0.16 -5.05 -12.04
CA VAL A 28 -1.14 -5.47 -11.50
C VAL A 28 -0.94 -6.55 -10.45
N VAL A 29 -1.44 -6.32 -9.25
CA VAL A 29 -1.42 -7.33 -8.17
C VAL A 29 -2.78 -8.00 -8.03
N LEU A 30 -3.85 -7.21 -8.03
CA LEU A 30 -5.24 -7.68 -8.03
C LEU A 30 -5.88 -7.20 -9.33
N ALA A 31 -6.36 -8.12 -10.15
CA ALA A 31 -6.93 -7.80 -11.45
C ALA A 31 -8.40 -7.40 -11.33
N GLU A 32 -9.18 -8.26 -10.67
CA GLU A 32 -10.63 -8.15 -10.56
C GLU A 32 -11.09 -9.06 -9.41
N VAL A 33 -11.48 -8.45 -8.31
CA VAL A 33 -11.89 -9.11 -7.08
C VAL A 33 -13.37 -8.80 -6.88
N ASP A 34 -14.19 -9.80 -7.18
CA ASP A 34 -15.60 -9.83 -6.80
C ASP A 34 -15.73 -10.58 -5.48
N PHE A 35 -16.11 -9.86 -4.42
CA PHE A 35 -16.09 -10.43 -3.08
C PHE A 35 -17.09 -9.74 -2.15
N GLU A 36 -17.93 -10.55 -1.52
CA GLU A 36 -18.86 -10.11 -0.49
C GLU A 36 -18.47 -10.73 0.85
N LEU A 37 -18.20 -9.88 1.85
CA LEU A 37 -17.87 -10.33 3.19
C LEU A 37 -19.14 -10.32 4.05
N PRO A 38 -19.54 -11.47 4.63
CA PRO A 38 -20.72 -11.55 5.49
C PRO A 38 -20.62 -10.63 6.72
N ALA A 39 -21.74 -10.14 7.23
CA ALA A 39 -21.72 -9.24 8.39
C ALA A 39 -21.20 -9.87 9.71
N ARG A 40 -20.93 -11.18 9.76
CA ARG A 40 -20.40 -11.92 10.91
C ARG A 40 -19.62 -13.15 10.45
N GLY A 41 -18.84 -13.73 11.36
CA GLY A 41 -18.06 -14.94 11.11
C GLY A 41 -16.62 -14.65 10.71
N LEU A 42 -15.84 -15.73 10.63
CA LEU A 42 -14.44 -15.72 10.24
C LEU A 42 -14.33 -16.15 8.77
N VAL A 43 -13.88 -15.23 7.93
CA VAL A 43 -13.56 -15.51 6.53
C VAL A 43 -12.06 -15.66 6.39
N ALA A 44 -11.61 -16.82 5.92
CA ALA A 44 -10.23 -17.06 5.55
C ALA A 44 -9.99 -16.67 4.09
N LEU A 45 -9.18 -15.63 3.88
CA LEU A 45 -8.63 -15.30 2.57
C LEU A 45 -7.40 -16.17 2.32
N MET A 46 -7.57 -17.20 1.52
CA MET A 46 -6.55 -18.18 1.20
C MET A 46 -5.93 -17.95 -0.16
N GLY A 47 -4.75 -18.51 -0.37
CA GLY A 47 -4.06 -18.52 -1.65
C GLY A 47 -2.55 -18.64 -1.49
N PRO A 48 -1.81 -18.90 -2.57
CA PRO A 48 -0.35 -19.02 -2.54
C PRO A 48 0.36 -17.78 -1.97
N THR A 49 1.61 -17.95 -1.58
CA THR A 49 2.46 -16.82 -1.15
C THR A 49 2.67 -15.85 -2.32
N GLY A 50 2.60 -14.54 -2.04
CA GLY A 50 2.84 -13.51 -3.06
C GLY A 50 1.67 -13.22 -4.01
N VAL A 51 0.51 -13.87 -3.84
CA VAL A 51 -0.65 -13.72 -4.73
C VAL A 51 -1.47 -12.44 -4.53
N GLY A 52 -1.11 -11.63 -3.53
CA GLY A 52 -1.77 -10.34 -3.26
C GLY A 52 -2.69 -10.28 -2.05
N LYS A 53 -2.72 -11.31 -1.17
CA LYS A 53 -3.56 -11.31 0.06
C LYS A 53 -3.33 -10.05 0.93
N SER A 54 -2.07 -9.79 1.29
CA SER A 54 -1.68 -8.60 2.06
C SER A 54 -1.98 -7.30 1.32
N THR A 55 -1.88 -7.30 -0.02
CA THR A 55 -2.24 -6.14 -0.85
C THR A 55 -3.74 -5.86 -0.77
N LEU A 56 -4.58 -6.89 -0.87
CA LEU A 56 -6.03 -6.77 -0.71
C LEU A 56 -6.37 -6.23 0.68
N LEU A 57 -5.79 -6.79 1.75
CA LEU A 57 -6.04 -6.31 3.12
C LEU A 57 -5.63 -4.84 3.30
N ARG A 58 -4.46 -4.44 2.79
CA ARG A 58 -4.01 -3.04 2.88
C ARG A 58 -4.87 -2.09 2.04
N ALA A 59 -5.35 -2.55 0.88
CA ALA A 59 -6.23 -1.79 0.00
C ALA A 59 -7.57 -1.49 0.68
N VAL A 60 -8.24 -2.53 1.20
CA VAL A 60 -9.56 -2.39 1.83
C VAL A 60 -9.50 -1.65 3.17
N CYS A 61 -8.35 -1.61 3.84
CA CYS A 61 -8.15 -0.83 5.06
C CYS A 61 -7.65 0.60 4.79
N GLY A 62 -7.49 1.02 3.52
CA GLY A 62 -7.03 2.36 3.15
C GLY A 62 -5.55 2.63 3.43
N LEU A 63 -4.78 1.61 3.82
CA LEU A 63 -3.38 1.75 4.26
C LEU A 63 -2.39 1.84 3.10
N ALA A 64 -2.79 1.38 1.91
CA ALA A 64 -1.96 1.46 0.72
C ALA A 64 -2.04 2.82 0.01
N GLN A 65 -2.99 3.69 0.36
CA GLN A 65 -3.20 4.99 -0.28
C GLN A 65 -2.05 5.99 -0.09
N GLN A 66 -1.20 5.79 0.93
CA GLN A 66 -0.01 6.61 1.14
C GLN A 66 1.12 6.26 0.18
N ASN A 67 1.07 5.08 -0.45
CA ASN A 67 2.08 4.70 -1.43
C ASN A 67 1.76 5.37 -2.75
N ALA A 68 2.74 6.13 -3.21
CA ALA A 68 2.65 6.90 -4.41
C ALA A 68 2.22 6.08 -5.65
N SER A 69 2.78 4.89 -5.78
CA SER A 69 2.55 4.03 -6.93
C SER A 69 1.28 3.20 -6.81
N PHE A 70 0.61 3.19 -5.66
CA PHE A 70 -0.54 2.33 -5.41
C PHE A 70 -1.80 2.85 -6.10
N LYS A 71 -2.49 1.94 -6.77
CA LYS A 71 -3.71 2.24 -7.53
C LYS A 71 -4.79 1.26 -7.16
N THR A 72 -6.04 1.72 -7.22
CA THR A 72 -7.21 0.87 -7.14
C THR A 72 -8.20 1.22 -8.24
N TRP A 73 -8.98 0.24 -8.68
CA TRP A 73 -10.10 0.40 -9.60
C TRP A 73 -11.25 -0.50 -9.17
N GLY A 74 -12.38 -0.43 -9.89
CA GLY A 74 -13.62 -1.09 -9.51
C GLY A 74 -14.32 -0.40 -8.35
N GLU A 75 -15.33 -1.06 -7.78
CA GLU A 75 -16.10 -0.54 -6.67
C GLU A 75 -15.76 -1.24 -5.36
N MET A 76 -15.73 -0.45 -4.28
CA MET A 76 -15.65 -0.95 -2.92
C MET A 76 -16.72 -0.23 -2.09
N ARG A 77 -17.48 -0.98 -1.30
CA ARG A 77 -18.36 -0.44 -0.27
C ARG A 77 -18.06 -1.08 1.08
N TYR A 78 -18.00 -0.25 2.11
CA TYR A 78 -17.82 -0.68 3.48
C TYR A 78 -19.02 -0.21 4.31
N GLN A 79 -19.72 -1.14 4.95
CA GLN A 79 -20.99 -0.92 5.65
C GLN A 79 -22.06 -0.25 4.76
N GLY A 80 -22.02 -0.53 3.45
CA GLY A 80 -22.93 0.06 2.45
C GLY A 80 -22.57 1.47 2.00
N LEU A 81 -21.50 2.07 2.52
CA LEU A 81 -21.02 3.42 2.19
C LEU A 81 -19.72 3.37 1.39
N MET A 82 -19.34 4.51 0.80
CA MET A 82 -18.06 4.63 0.11
C MET A 82 -16.90 4.57 1.12
N PRO A 83 -15.70 4.10 0.71
CA PRO A 83 -14.55 4.04 1.61
C PRO A 83 -14.22 5.43 2.15
N GLY A 84 -14.03 5.52 3.48
CA GLY A 84 -13.79 6.79 4.18
C GLY A 84 -15.02 7.41 4.83
N GLU A 85 -16.24 7.22 4.28
CA GLU A 85 -17.47 7.76 4.87
C GLU A 85 -17.88 7.01 6.15
N ALA A 86 -17.78 5.67 6.14
CA ALA A 86 -18.00 4.81 7.31
C ALA A 86 -16.73 4.62 8.17
N GLY A 87 -15.67 5.39 7.89
CA GLY A 87 -14.31 5.04 8.31
C GLY A 87 -13.75 3.85 7.53
N TRP A 88 -12.77 3.16 8.13
CA TRP A 88 -12.04 2.06 7.49
C TRP A 88 -12.04 0.79 8.36
N PRO A 89 -12.03 -0.41 7.75
CA PRO A 89 -11.66 -1.63 8.45
C PRO A 89 -10.31 -1.48 9.16
N ARG A 90 -10.10 -2.23 10.25
CA ARG A 90 -8.83 -2.21 11.00
C ARG A 90 -7.97 -3.39 10.60
N LEU A 91 -6.76 -3.12 10.10
CA LEU A 91 -5.74 -4.15 9.87
C LEU A 91 -4.84 -4.30 11.10
N VAL A 92 -4.70 -5.53 11.60
CA VAL A 92 -3.69 -5.88 12.59
C VAL A 92 -2.35 -6.05 11.86
N MET A 93 -1.47 -5.06 11.98
CA MET A 93 -0.11 -5.09 11.44
C MET A 93 0.92 -5.36 12.55
N GLN A 94 2.08 -5.90 12.17
CA GLN A 94 3.25 -5.87 13.04
C GLN A 94 3.80 -4.44 13.08
N ASP A 95 3.83 -3.83 14.25
CA ASP A 95 4.22 -2.44 14.47
C ASP A 95 5.34 -2.39 15.52
N ALA A 96 6.49 -1.82 15.19
CA ALA A 96 7.62 -1.72 16.12
C ALA A 96 7.28 -0.91 17.38
N ARG A 97 6.35 0.06 17.27
CA ARG A 97 5.90 0.87 18.42
C ARG A 97 5.16 0.03 19.45
N LEU A 98 4.48 -1.04 19.01
CA LEU A 98 3.81 -1.98 19.92
C LEU A 98 4.80 -2.62 20.89
N LEU A 99 5.99 -2.97 20.42
CA LEU A 99 6.98 -3.73 21.18
C LEU A 99 7.61 -2.91 22.32
N VAL A 100 7.82 -1.60 22.10
CA VAL A 100 8.50 -0.72 23.07
C VAL A 100 7.55 -0.24 24.17
N SER A 101 6.24 -0.14 23.88
CA SER A 101 5.22 0.28 24.84
C SER A 101 4.81 -0.83 25.81
N THR A 102 4.23 -0.44 26.94
CA THR A 102 3.68 -1.40 27.92
C THR A 102 2.40 -2.06 27.41
N VAL A 103 2.00 -3.19 28.03
CA VAL A 103 0.70 -3.83 27.77
C VAL A 103 -0.45 -2.85 28.01
N LEU A 104 -0.39 -2.07 29.09
CA LEU A 104 -1.38 -1.06 29.41
C LEU A 104 -1.49 0.00 28.32
N GLU A 105 -0.37 0.56 27.86
CA GLU A 105 -0.36 1.58 26.81
C GLU A 105 -0.97 1.07 25.50
N ASN A 106 -0.61 -0.15 25.10
CA ASN A 106 -1.13 -0.78 23.89
C ASN A 106 -2.64 -1.01 23.97
N LEU A 107 -3.11 -1.61 25.07
CA LEU A 107 -4.53 -1.96 25.22
C LEU A 107 -5.39 -0.72 25.50
N ALA A 108 -4.95 0.17 26.38
CA ALA A 108 -5.67 1.41 26.67
C ALA A 108 -5.76 2.34 25.45
N GLY A 109 -4.76 2.31 24.56
CA GLY A 109 -4.78 3.02 23.28
C GLY A 109 -5.97 2.65 22.38
N GLY A 110 -6.51 1.44 22.52
CA GLY A 110 -7.69 0.97 21.80
C GLY A 110 -9.03 1.30 22.46
N LEU A 111 -9.05 1.83 23.69
CA LEU A 111 -10.30 2.10 24.40
C LEU A 111 -11.04 3.31 23.79
N PRO A 112 -12.37 3.21 23.56
CA PRO A 112 -13.17 4.36 23.18
C PRO A 112 -13.14 5.42 24.30
N ASP A 113 -13.14 6.70 23.91
CA ASP A 113 -13.14 7.84 24.83
C ASP A 113 -11.98 7.84 25.86
N ARG A 114 -10.84 7.19 25.54
CA ARG A 114 -9.66 7.08 26.44
C ARG A 114 -9.30 8.40 27.13
N SER A 115 -9.32 9.52 26.40
CA SER A 115 -8.98 10.85 26.91
C SER A 115 -9.91 11.36 28.01
N ARG A 116 -11.10 10.77 28.15
CA ARG A 116 -12.09 11.07 29.20
C ARG A 116 -12.02 10.10 30.38
N LEU A 117 -11.20 9.06 30.31
CA LEU A 117 -11.08 8.03 31.34
C LEU A 117 -9.84 8.26 32.21
N THR A 118 -10.05 8.28 33.52
CA THR A 118 -8.94 8.18 34.50
C THR A 118 -8.27 6.81 34.43
N LEU A 119 -7.02 6.69 34.91
CA LEU A 119 -6.31 5.41 34.93
C LEU A 119 -7.09 4.28 35.63
N PRO A 120 -7.75 4.48 36.79
CA PRO A 120 -8.60 3.44 37.38
C PRO A 120 -9.76 3.01 36.49
N GLN A 121 -10.40 3.96 35.79
CA GLN A 121 -11.49 3.65 34.86
C GLN A 121 -10.99 2.90 33.62
N GLN A 122 -9.81 3.26 33.10
CA GLN A 122 -9.18 2.52 32.00
C GLN A 122 -8.89 1.08 32.42
N ARG A 123 -8.30 0.87 33.60
CA ARG A 123 -8.04 -0.47 34.15
C ARG A 123 -9.33 -1.27 34.30
N GLN A 124 -10.40 -0.68 34.83
CA GLN A 124 -11.70 -1.34 34.96
C GLN A 124 -12.31 -1.71 33.60
N ALA A 125 -12.20 -0.83 32.60
CA ALA A 125 -12.67 -1.11 31.24
C ALA A 125 -11.87 -2.25 30.60
N LEU A 126 -10.54 -2.27 30.78
CA LEU A 126 -9.67 -3.35 30.33
C LEU A 126 -10.00 -4.68 30.99
N THR A 127 -10.26 -4.71 32.30
CA THR A 127 -10.65 -5.95 33.00
C THR A 127 -11.87 -6.60 32.32
N ARG A 128 -12.95 -5.83 32.11
CA ARG A 128 -14.18 -6.35 31.47
C ARG A 128 -13.92 -6.82 30.04
N ALA A 129 -13.15 -6.04 29.27
CA ALA A 129 -12.88 -6.37 27.89
C ALA A 129 -11.94 -7.58 27.74
N LEU A 130 -10.97 -7.74 28.63
CA LEU A 130 -10.08 -8.90 28.64
C LEU A 130 -10.81 -10.17 29.10
N GLU A 131 -11.71 -10.08 30.07
CA GLU A 131 -12.58 -11.18 30.48
C GLU A 131 -13.44 -11.69 29.31
N GLU A 132 -13.99 -10.77 28.50
CA GLU A 132 -14.80 -11.09 27.32
C GLU A 132 -14.05 -11.96 26.28
N PHE A 133 -12.73 -11.83 26.20
CA PHE A 133 -11.87 -12.56 25.27
C PHE A 133 -10.97 -13.62 25.94
N ASP A 134 -11.28 -14.01 27.18
CA ASP A 134 -10.49 -14.96 27.98
C ASP A 134 -8.98 -14.60 28.05
N CYS A 135 -8.73 -13.30 28.22
CA CYS A 135 -7.39 -12.70 28.21
C CYS A 135 -7.05 -11.99 29.52
N SER A 136 -7.75 -12.31 30.62
CA SER A 136 -7.58 -11.67 31.93
C SER A 136 -6.17 -11.77 32.50
N ARG A 137 -5.38 -12.78 32.12
CA ARG A 137 -3.96 -12.91 32.51
C ARG A 137 -3.10 -11.70 32.15
N PHE A 138 -3.49 -10.90 31.17
CA PHE A 138 -2.77 -9.67 30.82
C PHE A 138 -2.93 -8.56 31.88
N MET A 139 -3.90 -8.68 32.79
CA MET A 139 -4.03 -7.78 33.94
C MET A 139 -2.82 -7.86 34.87
N ASP A 140 -2.17 -9.03 34.96
CA ASP A 140 -1.02 -9.26 35.85
C ASP A 140 0.28 -8.66 35.30
N CYS A 141 0.32 -8.27 34.02
CA CYS A 141 1.50 -7.76 33.35
C CYS A 141 1.29 -6.40 32.64
N LEU A 142 0.31 -5.61 33.07
CA LEU A 142 -0.04 -4.33 32.47
C LEU A 142 1.15 -3.36 32.31
N GLU A 143 2.05 -3.33 33.29
CA GLU A 143 3.22 -2.42 33.29
C GLU A 143 4.43 -2.99 32.53
N ARG A 144 4.37 -4.25 32.07
CA ARG A 144 5.49 -4.87 31.34
C ARG A 144 5.55 -4.37 29.89
N PRO A 145 6.75 -4.10 29.35
CA PRO A 145 6.94 -3.88 27.92
C PRO A 145 6.50 -5.11 27.11
N VAL A 146 5.83 -4.90 25.98
CA VAL A 146 5.30 -6.01 25.16
C VAL A 146 6.42 -6.87 24.57
N VAL A 147 7.59 -6.28 24.25
CA VAL A 147 8.76 -7.01 23.75
C VAL A 147 9.25 -8.13 24.69
N GLU A 148 8.96 -8.05 25.99
CA GLU A 148 9.36 -9.06 26.98
C GLU A 148 8.40 -10.25 27.07
N LEU A 149 7.28 -10.21 26.35
CA LEU A 149 6.28 -11.27 26.34
C LEU A 149 6.59 -12.32 25.25
N SER A 150 5.97 -13.49 25.37
CA SER A 150 6.04 -14.52 24.32
C SER A 150 5.54 -13.97 22.98
N LEU A 151 6.05 -14.48 21.85
CA LEU A 151 5.60 -14.02 20.53
C LEU A 151 4.08 -14.19 20.34
N ALA A 152 3.50 -15.24 20.93
CA ALA A 152 2.06 -15.45 20.95
C ALA A 152 1.32 -14.34 21.73
N ASP A 153 1.82 -13.96 22.91
CA ASP A 153 1.25 -12.86 23.70
C ASP A 153 1.38 -11.50 23.01
N GLN A 154 2.53 -11.25 22.36
CA GLN A 154 2.72 -10.06 21.52
C GLN A 154 1.64 -9.99 20.43
N ARG A 155 1.35 -11.11 19.77
CA ARG A 155 0.32 -11.20 18.73
C ARG A 155 -1.10 -11.00 19.31
N LEU A 156 -1.40 -11.61 20.46
CA LEU A 156 -2.68 -11.45 21.13
C LEU A 156 -2.93 -10.00 21.53
N ILE A 157 -1.92 -9.31 22.08
CA ILE A 157 -2.02 -7.87 22.40
C ILE A 157 -2.22 -7.03 21.14
N ALA A 158 -1.50 -7.35 20.05
CA ALA A 158 -1.67 -6.68 18.76
C ALA A 158 -3.11 -6.83 18.22
N ILE A 159 -3.75 -7.98 18.41
CA ILE A 159 -5.16 -8.17 18.02
C ILE A 159 -6.08 -7.41 18.98
N LEU A 160 -5.89 -7.57 20.29
CA LEU A 160 -6.74 -6.98 21.32
C LEU A 160 -6.79 -5.45 21.22
N ARG A 161 -5.66 -4.77 21.01
CA ARG A 161 -5.66 -3.30 20.85
C ARG A 161 -6.59 -2.82 19.73
N HIS A 162 -6.69 -3.58 18.64
CA HIS A 162 -7.56 -3.23 17.52
C HIS A 162 -9.01 -3.60 17.80
N VAL A 163 -9.24 -4.73 18.48
CA VAL A 163 -10.56 -5.21 18.87
C VAL A 163 -11.24 -4.28 19.87
N LEU A 164 -10.50 -3.70 20.82
CA LEU A 164 -11.01 -2.78 21.84
C LEU A 164 -11.66 -1.52 21.23
N ALA A 165 -11.19 -1.09 20.04
CA ALA A 165 -11.75 0.01 19.28
C ALA A 165 -13.09 -0.33 18.59
N ARG A 166 -13.58 -1.57 18.76
CA ARG A 166 -14.84 -2.11 18.21
C ARG A 166 -15.00 -1.85 16.71
N PRO A 167 -14.03 -2.28 15.87
CA PRO A 167 -14.10 -2.04 14.44
C PRO A 167 -15.27 -2.80 13.81
N GLY A 168 -15.86 -2.21 12.76
CA GLY A 168 -16.91 -2.87 11.98
C GLY A 168 -16.42 -4.10 11.21
N LEU A 169 -15.13 -4.14 10.86
CA LEU A 169 -14.42 -5.29 10.28
C LEU A 169 -12.99 -5.33 10.82
N LEU A 170 -12.57 -6.50 11.30
CA LEU A 170 -11.18 -6.77 11.71
C LEU A 170 -10.48 -7.59 10.62
N CYS A 171 -9.42 -7.02 10.04
CA CYS A 171 -8.55 -7.68 9.09
C CYS A 171 -7.25 -8.12 9.80
N VAL A 172 -6.77 -9.33 9.53
CA VAL A 172 -5.55 -9.87 10.14
C VAL A 172 -4.73 -10.59 9.09
N ASP A 173 -3.46 -10.21 8.97
CA ASP A 173 -2.55 -10.77 7.97
C ASP A 173 -1.58 -11.77 8.63
N GLU A 174 -1.67 -13.04 8.20
CA GLU A 174 -0.81 -14.14 8.64
C GLU A 174 -0.62 -14.20 10.18
N PRO A 175 -1.73 -14.34 10.95
CA PRO A 175 -1.73 -14.17 12.41
C PRO A 175 -0.82 -15.16 13.15
N THR A 176 -0.61 -16.35 12.61
CA THR A 176 0.11 -17.43 13.29
C THR A 176 1.55 -17.59 12.82
N VAL A 177 2.02 -16.76 11.88
CA VAL A 177 3.38 -16.89 11.35
C VAL A 177 4.40 -16.70 12.48
N GLY A 178 5.33 -17.65 12.56
CA GLY A 178 6.40 -17.70 13.56
C GLY A 178 5.99 -18.28 14.92
N LEU A 179 4.72 -18.69 15.10
CA LEU A 179 4.25 -19.30 16.34
C LEU A 179 4.37 -20.83 16.29
N ASP A 180 4.51 -21.44 17.47
CA ASP A 180 4.28 -22.87 17.68
C ASP A 180 2.78 -23.20 17.65
N GLU A 181 2.43 -24.49 17.69
CA GLU A 181 1.04 -24.95 17.61
C GLU A 181 0.17 -24.40 18.76
N GLU A 182 0.71 -24.37 19.98
CA GLU A 182 0.00 -23.84 21.15
C GLU A 182 -0.27 -22.33 21.01
N GLY A 183 0.75 -21.56 20.65
CA GLY A 183 0.64 -20.12 20.41
C GLY A 183 -0.32 -19.80 19.27
N ALA A 184 -0.25 -20.55 18.16
CA ALA A 184 -1.19 -20.42 17.04
C ALA A 184 -2.63 -20.70 17.48
N GLY A 185 -2.86 -21.78 18.23
CA GLY A 185 -4.19 -22.14 18.75
C GLY A 185 -4.80 -21.06 19.63
N ARG A 186 -3.99 -20.43 20.50
CA ARG A 186 -4.43 -19.30 21.33
C ARG A 186 -4.85 -18.09 20.49
N VAL A 187 -4.08 -17.75 19.46
CA VAL A 187 -4.41 -16.66 18.53
C VAL A 187 -5.69 -16.94 17.74
N LEU A 188 -5.84 -18.16 17.22
CA LEU A 188 -7.03 -18.56 16.46
C LEU A 188 -8.28 -18.59 17.35
N THR A 189 -8.15 -19.01 18.60
CA THR A 189 -9.23 -18.97 19.59
C THR A 189 -9.71 -17.54 19.84
N LEU A 190 -8.78 -16.57 19.98
CA LEU A 190 -9.13 -15.15 20.11
C LEU A 190 -9.86 -14.65 18.87
N LEU A 191 -9.39 -14.99 17.66
CA LEU A 191 -10.04 -14.59 16.41
C LEU A 191 -11.45 -15.18 16.26
N ALA A 192 -11.64 -16.43 16.66
CA ALA A 192 -12.96 -17.06 16.70
C ALA A 192 -13.90 -16.37 17.71
N ALA A 193 -13.39 -15.96 18.89
CA ALA A 193 -14.16 -15.17 19.84
C ALA A 193 -14.56 -13.79 19.25
N CYS A 194 -13.65 -13.14 18.52
CA CYS A 194 -13.94 -11.90 17.79
C CYS A 194 -15.03 -12.11 16.71
N ALA A 195 -14.93 -13.20 15.96
CA ALA A 195 -15.84 -13.55 14.86
C ALA A 195 -17.31 -13.71 15.29
N ARG A 196 -17.55 -14.08 16.56
CA ARG A 196 -18.90 -14.15 17.15
C ARG A 196 -19.57 -12.78 17.29
N GLN A 197 -18.78 -11.72 17.44
CA GLN A 197 -19.26 -10.37 17.68
C GLN A 197 -19.22 -9.48 16.44
N ARG A 198 -18.19 -9.65 15.61
CA ARG A 198 -17.91 -8.84 14.42
C ARG A 198 -17.33 -9.72 13.31
N PRO A 199 -17.40 -9.31 12.05
CA PRO A 199 -16.75 -10.05 10.98
C PRO A 199 -15.22 -9.94 11.08
N VAL A 200 -14.54 -11.05 10.78
CA VAL A 200 -13.08 -11.16 10.77
C VAL A 200 -12.64 -11.65 9.40
N LEU A 201 -11.71 -10.92 8.76
CA LEU A 201 -11.03 -11.34 7.54
C LEU A 201 -9.60 -11.73 7.87
N MET A 202 -9.29 -13.02 7.77
CA MET A 202 -7.96 -13.57 8.08
C MET A 202 -7.27 -14.00 6.80
N ALA A 203 -6.18 -13.34 6.42
CA ALA A 203 -5.29 -13.85 5.37
C ALA A 203 -4.38 -14.93 5.95
N THR A 204 -4.40 -16.11 5.33
CA THR A 204 -3.53 -17.23 5.71
C THR A 204 -3.30 -18.15 4.52
N HIS A 205 -2.16 -18.84 4.51
CA HIS A 205 -1.90 -19.96 3.61
C HIS A 205 -1.96 -21.32 4.33
N HIS A 206 -2.21 -21.34 5.65
CA HIS A 206 -2.29 -22.57 6.45
C HIS A 206 -3.67 -23.22 6.36
N GLN A 207 -3.78 -24.27 5.53
CA GLN A 207 -5.05 -24.97 5.28
C GLN A 207 -5.67 -25.60 6.53
N ALA A 208 -4.87 -26.18 7.43
CA ALA A 208 -5.40 -26.83 8.64
C ALA A 208 -6.14 -25.82 9.52
N GLN A 209 -5.54 -24.65 9.75
CA GLN A 209 -6.12 -23.58 10.56
C GLN A 209 -7.40 -23.02 9.93
N ALA A 210 -7.38 -22.79 8.61
CA ALA A 210 -8.57 -22.34 7.90
C ALA A 210 -9.69 -23.40 7.93
N ARG A 211 -9.35 -24.69 7.81
CA ARG A 211 -10.32 -25.79 7.88
C ARG A 211 -10.99 -25.89 9.24
N GLU A 212 -10.24 -25.62 10.31
CA GLU A 212 -10.72 -25.75 11.69
C GLU A 212 -11.51 -24.52 12.16
N HIS A 213 -11.09 -23.31 11.79
CA HIS A 213 -11.60 -22.08 12.40
C HIS A 213 -12.40 -21.16 11.47
N ALA A 214 -12.33 -21.32 10.15
CA ALA A 214 -13.04 -20.45 9.23
C ALA A 214 -14.47 -20.94 8.97
N ASP A 215 -15.41 -19.99 8.90
CA ASP A 215 -16.77 -20.26 8.43
C ASP A 215 -16.79 -20.32 6.90
N VAL A 216 -16.05 -19.41 6.26
CA VAL A 216 -15.98 -19.23 4.81
C VAL A 216 -14.53 -19.17 4.37
N VAL A 217 -14.22 -19.78 3.22
CA VAL A 217 -12.94 -19.66 2.54
C VAL A 217 -13.15 -18.91 1.24
N ALA A 218 -12.33 -17.88 1.01
CA ALA A 218 -12.20 -17.18 -0.25
C ALA A 218 -10.80 -17.43 -0.81
N LEU A 219 -10.70 -18.07 -1.97
CA LEU A 219 -9.43 -18.43 -2.60
C LEU A 219 -9.02 -17.36 -3.62
N LEU A 220 -7.96 -16.62 -3.30
CA LEU A 220 -7.31 -15.64 -4.16
C LEU A 220 -6.19 -16.30 -4.97
N VAL A 221 -6.33 -16.32 -6.29
CA VAL A 221 -5.32 -16.80 -7.25
C VAL A 221 -5.23 -15.81 -8.40
N SER A 222 -4.01 -15.47 -8.82
CA SER A 222 -3.76 -14.51 -9.93
C SER A 222 -4.64 -13.25 -9.85
N GLY A 223 -4.68 -12.62 -8.69
CA GLY A 223 -5.39 -11.37 -8.48
C GLY A 223 -6.92 -11.45 -8.60
N ARG A 224 -7.52 -12.66 -8.52
CA ARG A 224 -8.96 -12.92 -8.63
C ARG A 224 -9.43 -13.92 -7.57
N ILE A 225 -10.68 -13.81 -7.15
CA ILE A 225 -11.30 -14.83 -6.28
C ILE A 225 -11.86 -15.95 -7.16
N HIS A 226 -11.23 -17.12 -7.12
CA HIS A 226 -11.63 -18.28 -7.94
C HIS A 226 -12.75 -19.09 -7.29
N GLU A 227 -12.82 -19.07 -5.95
CA GLU A 227 -13.83 -19.80 -5.21
C GLU A 227 -14.10 -19.11 -3.87
N CYS A 228 -15.38 -18.96 -3.54
CA CYS A 228 -15.84 -18.50 -2.23
C CYS A 228 -16.96 -19.44 -1.77
N SER A 229 -16.72 -20.21 -0.70
CA SER A 229 -17.68 -21.18 -0.19
C SER A 229 -17.45 -21.42 1.31
N THR A 230 -18.35 -22.18 1.95
CA THR A 230 -18.10 -22.56 3.35
C THR A 230 -16.81 -23.36 3.45
N ALA A 231 -16.06 -23.21 4.55
CA ALA A 231 -14.80 -23.93 4.72
C ALA A 231 -15.01 -25.45 4.57
N ARG A 232 -16.13 -25.98 5.08
CA ARG A 232 -16.50 -27.39 4.92
C ARG A 232 -16.66 -27.80 3.45
N GLU A 233 -17.31 -27.00 2.62
CA GLU A 233 -17.48 -27.31 1.20
C GLU A 233 -16.16 -27.23 0.45
N PHE A 234 -15.43 -26.12 0.63
CA PHE A 234 -14.13 -25.88 -0.01
C PHE A 234 -13.18 -27.05 0.26
N PHE A 235 -13.02 -27.45 1.51
CA PHE A 235 -12.06 -28.49 1.90
C PHE A 235 -12.54 -29.93 1.65
N ARG A 236 -13.84 -30.15 1.39
CA ARG A 236 -14.37 -31.49 1.06
C ARG A 236 -14.29 -31.78 -0.43
N GLY A 237 -14.41 -30.77 -1.28
CA GLY A 237 -14.38 -30.93 -2.72
C GLY A 237 -14.49 -29.58 -3.41
N PRO A 238 -13.35 -28.88 -3.62
CA PRO A 238 -13.36 -27.58 -4.29
C PRO A 238 -13.97 -27.68 -5.69
N ARG A 239 -14.78 -26.68 -6.04
CA ARG A 239 -15.50 -26.64 -7.32
C ARG A 239 -14.61 -26.16 -8.45
N SER A 240 -13.69 -25.23 -8.16
CA SER A 240 -12.73 -24.66 -9.11
C SER A 240 -11.52 -25.57 -9.34
N ARG A 241 -10.88 -25.44 -10.50
CA ARG A 241 -9.62 -26.13 -10.81
C ARG A 241 -8.52 -25.68 -9.85
N GLU A 242 -8.45 -24.38 -9.60
CA GLU A 242 -7.48 -23.75 -8.70
C GLU A 242 -7.70 -24.20 -7.26
N GLY A 243 -8.96 -24.30 -6.81
CA GLY A 243 -9.29 -24.84 -5.49
C GLY A 243 -8.82 -26.27 -5.28
N ARG A 244 -9.02 -27.15 -6.28
CA ARG A 244 -8.52 -28.54 -6.21
C ARG A 244 -7.00 -28.59 -6.11
N SER A 245 -6.32 -27.85 -7.00
CA SER A 245 -4.86 -27.72 -6.97
C SER A 245 -4.36 -27.18 -5.64
N PHE A 246 -5.01 -26.15 -5.09
CA PHE A 246 -4.60 -25.54 -3.83
C PHE A 246 -4.75 -26.52 -2.66
N VAL A 247 -5.87 -27.22 -2.56
CA VAL A 247 -6.11 -28.19 -1.47
C VAL A 247 -5.15 -29.38 -1.57
N GLU A 248 -4.87 -29.86 -2.78
CA GLU A 248 -3.98 -31.02 -2.98
C GLU A 248 -2.49 -30.67 -2.81
N LEU A 249 -2.04 -29.53 -3.35
CA LEU A 249 -0.61 -29.20 -3.50
C LEU A 249 -0.15 -28.04 -2.60
N GLY A 250 -1.08 -27.30 -1.98
CA GLY A 250 -0.77 -26.06 -1.26
C GLY A 250 -0.39 -24.88 -2.15
N THR A 251 -0.41 -25.08 -3.47
CA THR A 251 -0.03 -24.08 -4.48
C THR A 251 -0.94 -24.15 -5.70
N CYS A 252 -0.91 -23.10 -6.51
CA CYS A 252 -1.59 -23.02 -7.79
C CYS A 252 -0.61 -22.51 -8.85
N PRO A 253 -0.31 -23.29 -9.90
CA PRO A 253 0.47 -22.82 -11.03
C PRO A 253 -0.41 -21.91 -11.87
N SER A 254 -0.55 -20.66 -11.43
CA SER A 254 -1.27 -19.62 -12.16
C SER A 254 -0.39 -18.38 -12.19
N PRO A 255 -0.06 -17.86 -13.38
CA PRO A 255 0.91 -16.78 -13.50
C PRO A 255 0.31 -15.44 -13.04
N SER A 256 1.14 -14.40 -12.91
CA SER A 256 0.65 -13.09 -12.49
C SER A 256 -0.31 -12.50 -13.53
N PRO A 257 -1.26 -11.63 -13.13
CA PRO A 257 -2.27 -11.09 -14.03
C PRO A 257 -1.70 -10.28 -15.21
N ASP A 258 -0.52 -9.73 -15.02
CA ASP A 258 0.21 -8.83 -15.91
C ASP A 258 1.41 -9.49 -16.60
N ILE A 259 1.54 -10.82 -16.51
CA ILE A 259 2.66 -11.52 -17.14
C ILE A 259 2.62 -11.36 -18.66
N ASP A 260 3.79 -11.20 -19.27
CA ASP A 260 3.92 -11.23 -20.73
C ASP A 260 3.69 -12.68 -21.21
N PRO A 261 2.66 -12.94 -22.05
CA PRO A 261 2.42 -14.25 -22.63
C PRO A 261 3.62 -14.87 -23.33
N ALA A 262 4.54 -14.05 -23.87
CA ALA A 262 5.74 -14.53 -24.56
C ALA A 262 6.77 -15.20 -23.64
N VAL A 263 6.64 -15.03 -22.32
CA VAL A 263 7.57 -15.57 -21.31
C VAL A 263 7.03 -16.85 -20.67
N LEU A 264 5.80 -17.24 -20.98
CA LEU A 264 5.19 -18.46 -20.44
C LEU A 264 5.64 -19.71 -21.21
N ASP A 265 5.87 -20.79 -20.47
CA ASP A 265 6.02 -22.12 -21.07
C ASP A 265 4.74 -22.53 -21.80
N GLU A 266 4.86 -23.29 -22.91
CA GLU A 266 3.73 -23.64 -23.80
C GLU A 266 2.54 -24.29 -23.07
N ASP A 267 2.79 -25.04 -21.99
CA ASP A 267 1.77 -25.76 -21.21
C ASP A 267 1.14 -24.92 -20.08
N THR A 268 1.60 -23.69 -19.85
CA THR A 268 1.08 -22.84 -18.76
C THR A 268 -0.20 -22.14 -19.20
N PRO A 269 -1.33 -22.29 -18.48
CA PRO A 269 -2.55 -21.58 -18.80
C PRO A 269 -2.34 -20.05 -18.76
N LEU A 270 -2.74 -19.38 -19.84
CA LEU A 270 -2.73 -17.91 -19.88
C LEU A 270 -3.68 -17.33 -18.83
N PRO A 271 -3.28 -16.26 -18.13
CA PRO A 271 -4.19 -15.57 -17.23
C PRO A 271 -5.32 -14.91 -18.05
N PRO A 272 -6.51 -14.75 -17.46
CA PRO A 272 -7.57 -13.98 -18.10
C PRO A 272 -7.08 -12.56 -18.44
N PRO A 273 -7.53 -11.96 -19.55
CA PRO A 273 -7.11 -10.62 -19.92
C PRO A 273 -7.46 -9.62 -18.82
N LEU A 274 -6.63 -8.59 -18.69
CA LEU A 274 -6.88 -7.51 -17.73
C LEU A 274 -8.20 -6.79 -18.04
N PRO A 275 -9.03 -6.49 -17.02
CA PRO A 275 -10.24 -5.70 -17.20
C PRO A 275 -9.94 -4.34 -17.83
N GLU A 276 -10.91 -3.79 -18.55
CA GLU A 276 -10.76 -2.47 -19.17
C GLU A 276 -10.44 -1.39 -18.13
N GLN A 277 -11.09 -1.44 -16.96
CA GLN A 277 -10.82 -0.51 -15.85
C GLN A 277 -9.38 -0.62 -15.34
N ALA A 278 -8.82 -1.83 -15.29
CA ALA A 278 -7.43 -2.04 -14.93
C ALA A 278 -6.51 -1.43 -15.99
N ARG A 279 -6.75 -1.72 -17.28
CA ARG A 279 -5.98 -1.15 -18.40
C ARG A 279 -6.04 0.38 -18.43
N GLN A 280 -7.21 0.96 -18.18
CA GLN A 280 -7.40 2.41 -18.08
C GLN A 280 -6.65 3.00 -16.89
N ALA A 281 -6.81 2.44 -15.68
CA ALA A 281 -6.11 2.88 -14.48
C ALA A 281 -4.58 2.78 -14.63
N MET A 282 -4.10 1.79 -15.36
CA MET A 282 -2.68 1.66 -15.70
C MET A 282 -2.25 2.68 -16.74
N SER A 283 -3.01 2.85 -17.82
CA SER A 283 -2.70 3.79 -18.90
C SER A 283 -2.73 5.26 -18.47
N ALA A 284 -3.60 5.62 -17.52
CA ALA A 284 -3.71 6.95 -16.93
C ALA A 284 -2.53 7.30 -16.01
N TRP A 285 -1.67 6.34 -15.72
CA TRP A 285 -0.50 6.51 -14.85
C TRP A 285 0.81 6.04 -15.50
N ALA A 286 0.71 5.35 -16.64
CA ALA A 286 1.83 5.00 -17.48
C ALA A 286 2.19 6.24 -18.30
N GLY A 287 3.10 7.04 -17.73
CA GLY A 287 3.81 8.06 -18.49
C GLY A 287 4.74 7.40 -19.53
N PRO A 288 5.64 8.17 -20.14
CA PRO A 288 6.68 7.65 -21.01
C PRO A 288 7.42 6.45 -20.41
N ARG A 289 7.99 5.58 -21.24
CA ARG A 289 8.76 4.43 -20.74
C ARG A 289 9.90 4.90 -19.83
N GLY A 290 9.88 4.51 -18.55
CA GLY A 290 10.84 4.95 -17.53
C GLY A 290 10.36 6.15 -16.68
N PHE A 291 9.13 6.61 -16.90
CA PHE A 291 8.45 7.58 -16.04
C PHE A 291 8.16 7.00 -14.66
N VAL A 292 8.37 7.81 -13.61
CA VAL A 292 8.26 7.39 -12.22
C VAL A 292 7.69 8.55 -11.39
N TRP A 293 6.62 8.29 -10.64
CA TRP A 293 6.11 9.26 -9.66
C TRP A 293 7.00 9.30 -8.41
N LEU A 294 7.38 10.51 -7.99
CA LEU A 294 7.98 10.74 -6.68
C LEU A 294 6.91 11.07 -5.64
N ASP A 295 5.99 11.98 -5.98
CA ASP A 295 4.74 12.28 -5.28
C ASP A 295 3.61 12.19 -6.32
N PRO A 296 2.62 11.29 -6.21
CA PRO A 296 1.69 11.03 -7.30
C PRO A 296 0.79 12.20 -7.60
N GLY A 297 0.52 12.40 -8.89
CA GLY A 297 -0.30 13.51 -9.35
C GLY A 297 0.28 14.88 -8.94
N ARG A 298 1.55 14.93 -8.54
CA ARG A 298 2.22 16.14 -8.07
C ARG A 298 3.63 16.28 -8.64
N LEU A 299 4.52 15.34 -8.36
CA LEU A 299 5.93 15.39 -8.75
C LEU A 299 6.42 14.05 -9.29
N ALA A 300 6.97 14.04 -10.49
CA ALA A 300 7.53 12.85 -11.15
C ALA A 300 8.97 13.08 -11.64
N GLY A 301 9.67 11.97 -11.83
CA GLY A 301 10.83 11.88 -12.70
C GLY A 301 10.41 11.25 -14.03
N THR A 302 10.94 11.74 -15.15
CA THR A 302 10.76 11.12 -16.46
C THR A 302 12.07 11.12 -17.22
N PRO A 303 12.34 10.13 -18.10
CA PRO A 303 13.43 10.21 -19.05
C PRO A 303 13.16 11.35 -20.05
N ARG A 304 14.21 11.79 -20.74
CA ARG A 304 14.06 12.75 -21.84
C ARG A 304 13.03 12.21 -22.86
N PRO A 305 11.95 12.96 -23.14
CA PRO A 305 11.00 12.62 -24.20
C PRO A 305 11.72 12.51 -25.56
N GLY A 306 11.33 11.53 -26.38
CA GLY A 306 11.90 11.34 -27.72
C GLY A 306 13.17 10.47 -27.77
N VAL A 307 13.59 9.86 -26.65
CA VAL A 307 14.80 9.02 -26.60
C VAL A 307 14.55 7.60 -27.12
N VAL A 308 13.41 7.00 -26.75
CA VAL A 308 13.09 5.60 -27.09
C VAL A 308 12.01 5.53 -28.17
N GLN A 309 11.09 6.48 -28.17
CA GLN A 309 9.95 6.55 -29.07
C GLN A 309 9.83 7.97 -29.64
N ASP A 310 8.81 8.21 -30.46
CA ASP A 310 8.52 9.53 -30.97
C ASP A 310 8.23 10.52 -29.83
N ILE A 311 8.80 11.72 -29.92
CA ILE A 311 8.67 12.75 -28.88
C ILE A 311 7.21 13.14 -28.64
N GLU A 312 6.38 13.18 -29.68
CA GLU A 312 4.96 13.52 -29.57
C GLU A 312 4.21 12.49 -28.73
N GLN A 313 4.55 11.21 -28.86
CA GLN A 313 3.93 10.12 -28.08
C GLN A 313 4.32 10.20 -26.60
N ASP A 314 5.57 10.54 -26.31
CA ASP A 314 6.03 10.75 -24.93
C ASP A 314 5.36 11.99 -24.31
N LEU A 315 5.18 13.07 -25.08
CA LEU A 315 4.46 14.26 -24.62
C LEU A 315 2.98 13.96 -24.35
N ASP A 316 2.30 13.23 -25.24
CA ASP A 316 0.92 12.78 -25.04
C ASP A 316 0.80 11.88 -23.80
N ALA A 317 1.80 11.05 -23.53
CA ALA A 317 1.85 10.24 -22.33
C ALA A 317 2.00 11.09 -21.05
N LEU A 318 2.80 12.15 -21.08
CA LEU A 318 2.93 13.09 -19.96
C LEU A 318 1.62 13.83 -19.68
N VAL A 319 0.92 14.30 -20.72
CA VAL A 319 -0.40 14.94 -20.57
C VAL A 319 -1.42 13.95 -20.01
N ARG A 320 -1.44 12.71 -20.51
CA ARG A 320 -2.38 11.68 -20.06
C ARG A 320 -2.24 11.35 -18.58
N VAL A 321 -1.02 11.40 -18.04
CA VAL A 321 -0.79 11.23 -16.60
C VAL A 321 -0.95 12.53 -15.79
N GLY A 322 -1.41 13.61 -16.43
CA GLY A 322 -1.78 14.86 -15.80
C GLY A 322 -0.63 15.82 -15.54
N VAL A 323 0.56 15.60 -16.12
CA VAL A 323 1.67 16.55 -16.02
C VAL A 323 1.28 17.85 -16.71
N THR A 324 1.55 18.98 -16.05
CA THR A 324 1.33 20.33 -16.59
C THR A 324 2.63 21.12 -16.74
N ARG A 325 3.68 20.73 -15.98
CA ARG A 325 4.99 21.39 -15.95
C ARG A 325 6.11 20.41 -16.23
N LEU A 326 7.01 20.75 -17.15
CA LEU A 326 8.19 19.95 -17.47
C LEU A 326 9.48 20.70 -17.11
N LEU A 327 10.26 20.19 -16.16
CA LEU A 327 11.55 20.76 -15.78
C LEU A 327 12.69 20.02 -16.51
N THR A 328 13.45 20.74 -17.32
CA THR A 328 14.52 20.22 -18.17
C THR A 328 15.89 20.51 -17.55
N LEU A 329 16.68 19.45 -17.30
CA LEU A 329 18.04 19.53 -16.75
C LEU A 329 19.15 19.19 -17.77
N LEU A 330 18.86 19.40 -19.06
CA LEU A 330 19.80 19.20 -20.17
C LEU A 330 20.69 20.44 -20.34
N GLU A 331 21.81 20.34 -21.08
CA GLU A 331 22.64 21.51 -21.40
C GLU A 331 21.89 22.52 -22.27
N ALA A 332 21.21 22.01 -23.30
CA ALA A 332 20.32 22.77 -24.18
C ALA A 332 18.84 22.54 -23.80
N PRO A 333 17.94 23.50 -24.06
CA PRO A 333 16.51 23.28 -23.91
C PRO A 333 16.02 22.18 -24.86
N LEU A 334 14.83 21.64 -24.59
CA LEU A 334 14.16 20.74 -25.51
C LEU A 334 13.69 21.53 -26.75
N ASP A 335 14.10 21.10 -27.94
CA ASP A 335 13.65 21.67 -29.22
C ASP A 335 12.22 21.21 -29.57
N CYS A 336 11.25 21.46 -28.67
CA CYS A 336 9.84 21.10 -28.86
C CYS A 336 8.86 22.05 -28.13
N GLU A 337 9.21 23.33 -27.97
CA GLU A 337 8.37 24.31 -27.26
C GLU A 337 6.97 24.46 -27.88
N GLU A 338 6.84 24.41 -29.20
CA GLU A 338 5.55 24.47 -29.90
C GLU A 338 4.67 23.24 -29.56
N ALA A 339 5.24 22.03 -29.65
CA ALA A 339 4.54 20.78 -29.35
C ALA A 339 4.12 20.67 -27.87
N LEU A 340 4.91 21.24 -26.96
CA LEU A 340 4.57 21.37 -25.54
C LEU A 340 3.38 22.32 -25.35
N ALA A 341 3.40 23.49 -26.00
CA ALA A 341 2.36 24.50 -25.87
C ALA A 341 1.00 24.03 -26.42
N GLU A 342 0.98 23.34 -27.56
CA GLU A 342 -0.25 22.75 -28.14
C GLU A 342 -0.95 21.78 -27.18
N ARG A 343 -0.17 21.15 -26.30
CA ARG A 343 -0.60 20.16 -25.30
C ARG A 343 -0.85 20.74 -23.92
N GLY A 344 -0.72 22.06 -23.76
CA GLY A 344 -0.86 22.74 -22.47
C GLY A 344 0.28 22.46 -21.48
N LEU A 345 1.39 21.87 -21.93
CA LEU A 345 2.59 21.67 -21.13
C LEU A 345 3.45 22.93 -21.14
N GLN A 346 3.89 23.38 -19.95
CA GLN A 346 4.85 24.48 -19.85
C GLN A 346 6.19 23.97 -19.36
N ALA A 347 7.24 24.21 -20.13
CA ALA A 347 8.59 23.82 -19.76
C ALA A 347 9.38 24.94 -19.08
N MET A 348 10.31 24.56 -18.22
CA MET A 348 11.41 25.42 -17.78
C MET A 348 12.72 24.66 -17.93
N HIS A 349 13.75 25.38 -18.35
CA HIS A 349 15.09 24.86 -18.52
C HIS A 349 16.00 25.39 -17.41
N ILE A 350 16.73 24.48 -16.76
CA ILE A 350 17.85 24.81 -15.88
C ILE A 350 19.05 24.05 -16.45
N PRO A 351 20.02 24.73 -17.10
CA PRO A 351 21.14 24.07 -17.71
C PRO A 351 22.01 23.41 -16.63
N VAL A 352 22.31 22.13 -16.81
CA VAL A 352 23.24 21.37 -15.95
C VAL A 352 24.22 20.66 -16.87
N ASP A 353 25.52 20.92 -16.67
CA ASP A 353 26.61 20.40 -17.50
C ASP A 353 26.60 18.88 -17.57
N ASP A 354 27.00 18.34 -18.71
CA ASP A 354 27.01 16.91 -18.94
C ASP A 354 27.93 16.18 -17.96
N MET A 355 27.51 14.98 -17.57
CA MET A 355 28.11 14.10 -16.56
C MET A 355 28.24 14.64 -15.12
N THR A 356 27.73 15.83 -14.78
CA THR A 356 27.88 16.41 -13.42
C THR A 356 26.57 16.46 -12.61
N ALA A 357 26.71 16.65 -11.29
CA ALA A 357 25.60 17.01 -10.40
C ALA A 357 25.28 18.52 -10.53
N PRO A 358 24.02 18.95 -10.31
CA PRO A 358 23.70 20.37 -10.32
C PRO A 358 24.51 21.13 -9.25
N THR A 359 24.83 22.39 -9.50
CA THR A 359 25.40 23.27 -8.47
C THR A 359 24.38 23.57 -7.37
N VAL A 360 24.85 23.97 -6.19
CA VAL A 360 23.98 24.37 -5.07
C VAL A 360 23.01 25.48 -5.49
N THR A 361 23.46 26.47 -6.26
CA THR A 361 22.58 27.56 -6.75
C THR A 361 21.52 27.06 -7.73
N GLN A 362 21.87 26.15 -8.65
CA GLN A 362 20.89 25.51 -9.53
C GLN A 362 19.88 24.68 -8.74
N ALA A 363 20.34 23.92 -7.75
CA ALA A 363 19.48 23.11 -6.90
C ALA A 363 18.50 23.95 -6.07
N ILE A 364 18.93 25.09 -5.52
CA ILE A 364 18.03 26.05 -4.86
C ILE A 364 16.97 26.57 -5.83
N THR A 365 17.39 26.95 -7.03
CA THR A 365 16.48 27.48 -8.06
C THR A 365 15.43 26.45 -8.45
N LEU A 366 15.87 25.22 -8.69
CA LEU A 366 15.04 24.05 -8.97
C LEU A 366 14.04 23.81 -7.83
N CYS A 367 14.51 23.68 -6.59
CA CYS A 367 13.65 23.34 -5.46
C CYS A 367 12.61 24.43 -5.20
N ARG A 368 13.01 25.70 -5.27
CA ARG A 368 12.10 26.84 -5.12
C ARG A 368 11.01 26.84 -6.19
N GLN A 369 11.37 26.52 -7.43
CA GLN A 369 10.43 26.52 -8.53
C GLN A 369 9.45 25.34 -8.46
N ILE A 370 9.95 24.12 -8.18
CA ILE A 370 9.12 22.94 -7.95
C ILE A 370 8.11 23.24 -6.83
N TRP A 371 8.58 23.77 -5.70
CA TRP A 371 7.70 24.14 -4.59
C TRP A 371 6.62 25.14 -5.00
N ARG A 372 6.97 26.17 -5.79
CA ARG A 372 6.03 27.19 -6.27
C ARG A 372 4.91 26.58 -7.12
N TRP A 373 5.26 25.75 -8.10
CA TRP A 373 4.29 25.07 -8.96
C TRP A 373 3.40 24.12 -8.16
N LEU A 374 3.99 23.30 -7.29
CA LEU A 374 3.24 22.36 -6.46
C LEU A 374 2.25 23.03 -5.51
N ARG A 375 2.49 24.28 -5.10
CA ARG A 375 1.52 25.09 -4.32
C ARG A 375 0.40 25.68 -5.17
N GLN A 376 0.62 25.85 -6.47
CA GLN A 376 -0.38 26.33 -7.42
C GLN A 376 -1.30 25.20 -7.93
N GLY A 377 -1.10 23.97 -7.45
CA GLY A 377 -1.85 22.79 -7.90
C GLY A 377 -1.35 22.22 -9.23
N GLU A 378 -0.19 22.68 -9.71
CA GLU A 378 0.44 22.19 -10.92
C GLU A 378 1.11 20.83 -10.68
N VAL A 379 1.20 20.02 -11.74
CA VAL A 379 1.81 18.69 -11.72
C VAL A 379 3.13 18.75 -12.48
N VAL A 380 4.23 18.45 -11.79
CA VAL A 380 5.59 18.68 -12.27
C VAL A 380 6.26 17.35 -12.62
N ALA A 381 6.86 17.25 -13.79
CA ALA A 381 7.81 16.19 -14.14
C ALA A 381 9.20 16.77 -14.35
N VAL A 382 10.22 16.15 -13.75
CA VAL A 382 11.63 16.50 -13.92
C VAL A 382 12.28 15.50 -14.84
N HIS A 383 13.04 15.97 -15.83
CA HIS A 383 13.79 15.08 -16.73
C HIS A 383 15.22 15.54 -16.98
N CYS A 384 16.04 14.57 -17.38
CA CYS A 384 17.42 14.75 -17.79
C CYS A 384 17.75 13.76 -18.91
N HIS A 385 19.03 13.67 -19.32
CA HIS A 385 19.48 12.60 -20.20
C HIS A 385 19.24 11.23 -19.57
N ALA A 386 18.68 10.30 -20.35
CA ALA A 386 18.34 8.96 -19.90
C ALA A 386 19.58 8.24 -19.34
N GLY A 387 19.47 7.64 -18.14
CA GLY A 387 20.50 6.76 -17.59
C GLY A 387 21.63 7.41 -16.77
N HIS A 388 21.65 8.74 -16.59
CA HIS A 388 22.77 9.44 -15.92
C HIS A 388 22.51 9.88 -14.46
N GLY A 389 21.37 9.49 -13.87
CA GLY A 389 21.09 9.73 -12.44
C GLY A 389 20.75 11.18 -12.03
N ARG A 390 20.82 12.18 -12.92
CA ARG A 390 20.54 13.60 -12.59
C ARG A 390 19.11 13.86 -12.13
N THR A 391 18.13 13.18 -12.75
CA THR A 391 16.73 13.28 -12.32
C THR A 391 16.62 12.84 -10.85
N GLY A 392 17.25 11.71 -10.48
CA GLY A 392 17.32 11.27 -9.10
C GLY A 392 18.01 12.28 -8.18
N THR A 393 19.17 12.82 -8.57
CA THR A 393 19.90 13.82 -7.76
C THR A 393 19.11 15.10 -7.54
N ALA A 394 18.43 15.62 -8.57
CA ALA A 394 17.60 16.81 -8.46
C ALA A 394 16.37 16.59 -7.57
N LEU A 395 15.71 15.44 -7.72
CA LEU A 395 14.58 15.04 -6.87
C LEU A 395 15.01 14.80 -5.42
N ALA A 396 16.22 14.29 -5.17
CA ALA A 396 16.77 14.11 -3.84
C ALA A 396 17.05 15.46 -3.17
N ALA A 397 17.62 16.41 -3.92
CA ALA A 397 17.80 17.78 -3.44
C ALA A 397 16.46 18.40 -3.03
N TYR A 398 15.37 18.11 -3.76
CA TYR A 398 14.04 18.56 -3.36
C TYR A 398 13.52 17.89 -2.07
N ARG A 399 13.82 16.61 -1.83
CA ARG A 399 13.52 15.96 -0.54
C ARG A 399 14.32 16.56 0.61
N ILE A 400 15.58 16.90 0.39
CA ILE A 400 16.41 17.62 1.37
C ILE A 400 15.83 19.00 1.66
N TRP A 401 15.36 19.71 0.63
CA TRP A 401 14.65 20.97 0.77
C TRP A 401 13.37 20.84 1.61
N GLN A 402 12.69 19.70 1.54
CA GLN A 402 11.53 19.38 2.39
C GLN A 402 11.90 19.02 3.83
N GLY A 403 13.19 18.92 4.16
CA GLY A 403 13.70 18.70 5.52
C GLY A 403 14.23 17.30 5.80
N LEU A 404 14.35 16.42 4.79
CA LEU A 404 15.02 15.13 4.97
C LEU A 404 16.54 15.30 4.99
N SER A 405 17.25 14.40 5.68
CA SER A 405 18.72 14.30 5.53
C SER A 405 19.10 13.77 4.14
N ALA A 406 20.35 13.97 3.72
CA ALA A 406 20.83 13.46 2.43
C ALA A 406 20.68 11.93 2.34
N VAL A 407 20.97 11.22 3.45
CA VAL A 407 20.83 9.75 3.52
C VAL A 407 19.39 9.32 3.34
N GLU A 408 18.45 9.91 4.10
CA GLU A 408 17.02 9.59 4.00
C GLU A 408 16.45 9.93 2.61
N ALA A 409 16.87 11.05 2.02
CA ALA A 409 16.48 11.44 0.68
C ALA A 409 16.94 10.39 -0.36
N ILE A 410 18.21 9.96 -0.30
CA ILE A 410 18.76 8.94 -1.21
C ILE A 410 18.01 7.62 -1.05
N ASP A 411 17.79 7.16 0.19
CA ASP A 411 17.12 5.90 0.47
C ASP A 411 15.67 5.91 -0.01
N SER A 412 14.95 7.02 0.22
CA SER A 412 13.56 7.19 -0.24
C SER A 412 13.43 7.10 -1.78
N LEU A 413 14.42 7.60 -2.50
CA LEU A 413 14.44 7.59 -3.97
C LEU A 413 14.87 6.23 -4.54
N ARG A 414 15.84 5.57 -3.90
CA ARG A 414 16.28 4.22 -4.29
C ARG A 414 15.23 3.16 -4.00
N ALA A 415 14.33 3.41 -3.03
CA ALA A 415 13.15 2.58 -2.84
C ALA A 415 12.20 2.61 -4.04
N ILE A 416 12.23 3.69 -4.83
CA ILE A 416 11.41 3.86 -6.03
C ILE A 416 12.17 3.33 -7.27
N GLU A 417 13.37 3.82 -7.53
CA GLU A 417 14.26 3.32 -8.60
C GLU A 417 15.66 3.07 -8.06
N ARG A 418 16.02 1.79 -7.93
CA ARG A 418 17.28 1.34 -7.31
C ARG A 418 18.52 1.90 -8.00
N ARG A 419 18.42 2.26 -9.28
CA ARG A 419 19.54 2.78 -10.08
C ARG A 419 19.75 4.29 -9.95
N TRP A 420 18.97 5.00 -9.14
CA TRP A 420 19.18 6.43 -8.92
C TRP A 420 20.32 6.71 -7.95
N ILE A 421 21.05 7.80 -8.22
CA ILE A 421 22.12 8.35 -7.39
C ILE A 421 23.21 7.29 -7.14
N GLN A 422 24.01 7.00 -8.15
CA GLN A 422 25.01 5.93 -8.10
C GLN A 422 26.44 6.47 -7.99
N SER A 423 26.70 7.69 -8.45
CA SER A 423 28.05 8.24 -8.44
C SER A 423 28.39 8.87 -7.08
N ARG A 424 29.66 8.78 -6.70
CA ARG A 424 30.19 9.42 -5.49
C ARG A 424 29.99 10.94 -5.53
N GLU A 425 30.16 11.55 -6.69
CA GLU A 425 29.97 12.99 -6.91
C GLU A 425 28.52 13.44 -6.62
N GLN A 426 27.52 12.64 -6.99
CA GLN A 426 26.12 12.94 -6.71
C GLN A 426 25.82 12.88 -5.21
N ILE A 427 26.40 11.92 -4.49
CA ILE A 427 26.25 11.77 -3.04
C ILE A 427 26.92 12.96 -2.33
N GLU A 428 28.18 13.26 -2.67
CA GLU A 428 28.93 14.40 -2.11
C GLU A 428 28.25 15.75 -2.42
N PHE A 429 27.58 15.88 -3.57
CA PHE A 429 26.74 17.03 -3.85
C PHE A 429 25.55 17.13 -2.87
N LEU A 430 24.82 16.05 -2.64
CA LEU A 430 23.64 16.05 -1.75
C LEU A 430 24.02 16.35 -0.30
N GLU A 431 25.14 15.80 0.17
CA GLU A 431 25.69 16.11 1.50
C GLU A 431 26.08 17.59 1.62
N ARG A 432 26.75 18.15 0.61
CA ARG A 432 27.06 19.60 0.57
C ARG A 432 25.80 20.45 0.51
N PHE A 433 24.79 20.01 -0.22
CA PHE A 433 23.51 20.71 -0.31
C PHE A 433 22.77 20.71 1.04
N GLU A 434 22.72 19.58 1.73
CA GLU A 434 22.18 19.49 3.10
C GLU A 434 22.89 20.45 4.07
N GLN A 435 24.24 20.43 4.08
CA GLN A 435 25.04 21.33 4.92
C GLN A 435 24.74 22.81 4.62
N PHE A 436 24.61 23.16 3.34
CA PHE A 436 24.24 24.50 2.93
C PHE A 436 22.85 24.90 3.43
N MET A 437 21.85 24.01 3.33
CA MET A 437 20.49 24.28 3.77
C MET A 437 20.40 24.48 5.29
N GLN A 438 21.14 23.69 6.06
CA GLN A 438 21.28 23.83 7.51
C GLN A 438 21.95 25.16 7.88
N ALA A 439 23.08 25.49 7.24
CA ALA A 439 23.82 26.72 7.49
C ALA A 439 23.04 27.99 7.11
N SER A 440 22.22 27.92 6.07
CA SER A 440 21.40 29.04 5.60
C SER A 440 20.18 29.32 6.48
N GLY A 441 19.94 28.51 7.51
CA GLY A 441 18.75 28.59 8.36
C GLY A 441 17.46 28.38 7.57
N HIS A 442 17.51 27.63 6.46
CA HIS A 442 16.33 27.36 5.66
C HIS A 442 15.32 26.60 6.53
N ARG A 443 14.15 27.20 6.75
CA ARG A 443 13.04 26.48 7.36
C ARG A 443 12.46 25.57 6.29
N PRO A 444 12.35 24.25 6.53
CA PRO A 444 11.70 23.35 5.61
C PRO A 444 10.37 23.98 5.22
N THR A 445 10.18 24.21 3.93
CA THR A 445 8.86 24.63 3.47
C THR A 445 7.98 23.41 3.63
N HIS A 446 7.31 23.30 4.77
CA HIS A 446 6.34 22.23 5.00
C HIS A 446 5.45 22.16 3.75
N GLY A 447 5.53 21.03 3.03
CA GLY A 447 4.37 20.55 2.28
C GLY A 447 3.20 20.46 3.25
N PRO A 448 1.95 20.30 2.78
CA PRO A 448 0.85 20.11 3.72
C PRO A 448 1.31 19.06 4.73
N GLU A 449 1.10 19.34 6.02
CA GLU A 449 1.22 18.32 7.06
C GLU A 449 0.74 17.01 6.44
N LEU A 450 1.49 15.93 6.61
CA LEU A 450 0.86 14.61 6.60
C LEU A 450 -0.31 14.76 7.55
N ARG A 451 -1.51 15.06 7.02
CA ARG A 451 -2.69 15.29 7.82
C ARG A 451 -2.90 13.97 8.51
N ASP A 452 -2.59 13.92 9.80
CA ASP A 452 -3.29 13.02 10.68
C ASP A 452 -4.78 13.30 10.44
N PRO A 453 -5.59 12.31 10.01
CA PRO A 453 -7.01 12.51 9.81
C PRO A 453 -7.77 12.64 11.15
N VAL A 454 -7.12 13.14 12.20
CA VAL A 454 -7.68 13.28 13.55
C VAL A 454 -7.35 14.67 14.10
N SER A 455 -7.93 15.70 13.50
CA SER A 455 -8.24 16.97 14.20
C SER A 455 -9.21 17.81 13.36
N SER A 456 -10.47 17.38 13.32
CA SER A 456 -11.67 18.21 13.19
C SER A 456 -12.85 17.37 13.63
#